data_AF-A0A371CI34-F1
#
_entry.id   AF-A0A371CI34-F1
#
_cell.length_a   1.000
_cell.length_b   1.000
_cell.length_c   1.000
_cell.angle_alpha   90.00
_cell.angle_beta   90.00
_cell.angle_gamma   90.00
#
_symmetry.space_group_name_H-M   'P 1'
#
loop_
_entity.id
_entity.type
_entity.pdbx_description
1 polymer ?
#
loop_
_entity_poly.entity_id
_entity_poly.type
_entity_poly.pdbx_seq_one_letter_code
_entity_poly.pdbx_strand_id
1 'polypeptide(L)'
;MTTNAQVTHPVLKQPPILSAGILTPEAVSAWDAAAQQYFLHSKSVAVADRTSFVAAGFQDPLVLSWWTTNQATLSTLVWTDFLAELRTEFLDDNWDRTIRSQMLAMRMKPGGNFASFVRDFETKNTLLTGTALHFTPSSLRDELTARLSEQLQAHAYTDTVLAITSYSKWKKAMAQEDRLWTTKRDAEVVELSTLHARLAKLSVGVKPAPTGPRPSSAAATPTGELRTPIPTLTDSERALLKEHKGCYKCRRFYAGHMRSDCPDWPARPYKTLTAADAIAAQKAQKPAPTFGKKPATVAAVSTTTPDVDPDSDDDLSFQPVPIAAVYASFVGALGTDTDDTWDSDSDEFD
;
A
#
# COMPACT_ATOMS: atom_id res chain seq x y z
N MET A 1 13.86 3.95 12.77
CA MET A 1 12.59 3.82 12.02
C MET A 1 11.49 3.81 13.06
N THR A 2 10.67 4.85 13.12
CA THR A 2 9.57 4.91 14.09
C THR A 2 8.43 4.04 13.56
N THR A 3 8.03 3.04 14.32
CA THR A 3 6.94 2.11 13.97
C THR A 3 5.61 2.64 14.47
N ASN A 4 4.54 2.43 13.71
CA ASN A 4 3.18 2.75 14.16
C ASN A 4 2.75 1.76 15.24
N ALA A 5 2.04 2.25 16.26
CA ALA A 5 1.43 1.41 17.28
C ALA A 5 0.46 0.39 16.64
N GLN A 6 0.43 -0.82 17.20
CA GLN A 6 -0.41 -1.93 16.76
C GLN A 6 -1.24 -2.44 17.94
N VAL A 7 -2.38 -3.05 17.63
CA VAL A 7 -3.32 -3.56 18.62
C VAL A 7 -3.36 -5.08 18.56
N THR A 8 -3.18 -5.73 19.70
CA THR A 8 -3.29 -7.19 19.83
C THR A 8 -4.30 -7.54 20.91
N HIS A 9 -5.28 -8.38 20.60
CA HIS A 9 -6.29 -8.84 21.56
C HIS A 9 -6.53 -10.34 21.36
N PRO A 10 -5.57 -11.18 21.79
CA PRO A 10 -5.59 -12.62 21.49
C PRO A 10 -6.61 -13.37 22.35
N VAL A 11 -6.91 -12.85 23.55
CA VAL A 11 -7.83 -13.46 24.52
C VAL A 11 -8.88 -12.43 24.89
N LEU A 12 -10.14 -12.68 24.51
CA LEU A 12 -11.25 -11.73 24.70
C LEU A 12 -11.57 -11.40 26.17
N LYS A 13 -11.02 -12.16 27.11
CA LYS A 13 -11.18 -11.94 28.55
C LYS A 13 -10.01 -11.18 29.19
N GLN A 14 -9.01 -10.80 28.40
CA GLN A 14 -7.87 -10.01 28.85
C GLN A 14 -7.91 -8.64 28.17
N PRO A 15 -7.40 -7.58 28.82
CA PRO A 15 -7.32 -6.27 28.20
C PRO A 15 -6.55 -6.32 26.87
N PRO A 16 -6.96 -5.53 25.86
CA PRO A 16 -6.21 -5.41 24.62
C PRO A 16 -4.87 -4.72 24.86
N ILE A 17 -3.85 -5.15 24.12
CA ILE A 17 -2.52 -4.57 24.16
C ILE A 17 -2.39 -3.53 23.05
N LEU A 18 -1.98 -2.31 23.41
CA LEU A 18 -1.54 -1.27 22.48
C LEU A 18 -0.02 -1.19 22.53
N SER A 19 0.64 -1.63 21.45
CA SER A 19 2.10 -1.68 21.39
C SER A 19 2.72 -0.28 21.41
N ALA A 20 3.99 -0.20 21.79
CA ALA A 20 4.77 1.04 21.65
C ALA A 20 4.86 1.49 20.18
N GLY A 21 4.90 2.81 19.96
CA GLY A 21 4.97 3.40 18.63
C GLY A 21 4.08 4.64 18.45
N ILE A 22 4.09 5.19 17.24
CA ILE A 22 3.27 6.37 16.90
C ILE A 22 1.79 5.95 16.89
N LEU A 23 0.97 6.60 17.70
CA LEU A 23 -0.48 6.40 17.69
C LEU A 23 -1.07 7.02 16.42
N THR A 24 -1.89 6.24 15.71
CA THR A 24 -2.66 6.71 14.55
C THR A 24 -4.16 6.60 14.83
N PRO A 25 -5.02 7.31 14.08
CA PRO A 25 -6.47 7.17 14.22
C PRO A 25 -6.94 5.71 14.08
N GLU A 26 -6.31 4.95 13.19
CA GLU A 26 -6.60 3.52 13.00
C GLU A 26 -6.22 2.69 14.23
N ALA A 27 -5.06 2.94 14.84
CA ALA A 27 -4.62 2.23 16.04
C ALA A 27 -5.56 2.52 17.23
N VAL A 28 -5.93 3.79 17.42
CA VAL A 28 -6.90 4.19 18.47
C VAL A 28 -8.26 3.55 18.23
N SER A 29 -8.77 3.57 16.99
CA SER A 29 -10.06 2.95 16.66
C SER A 29 -10.03 1.42 16.81
N ALA A 30 -8.93 0.75 16.46
CA ALA A 30 -8.78 -0.68 16.65
C ALA A 30 -8.69 -1.06 18.13
N TRP A 31 -8.00 -0.23 18.93
CA TRP A 31 -7.88 -0.44 20.37
C TRP A 31 -9.21 -0.23 21.08
N ASP A 32 -9.97 0.82 20.73
CA ASP A 32 -11.34 1.02 21.22
C ASP A 32 -12.24 -0.18 20.91
N ALA A 33 -12.25 -0.65 19.66
CA ALA A 33 -13.03 -1.83 19.28
C ALA A 33 -12.65 -3.09 20.09
N ALA A 34 -11.36 -3.29 20.34
CA ALA A 34 -10.87 -4.41 21.14
C ALA A 34 -11.21 -4.25 22.64
N ALA A 35 -11.17 -3.03 23.17
CA ALA A 35 -11.58 -2.72 24.54
C ALA A 35 -13.08 -2.99 24.74
N GLN A 36 -13.93 -2.59 23.79
CA GLN A 36 -15.36 -2.92 23.81
C GLN A 36 -15.60 -4.43 23.82
N GLN A 37 -14.87 -5.19 23.02
CA GLN A 37 -14.94 -6.66 23.05
C GLN A 37 -14.55 -7.20 24.42
N TYR A 38 -13.47 -6.71 25.02
CA TYR A 38 -13.06 -7.09 26.37
C TYR A 38 -14.16 -6.79 27.40
N PHE A 39 -14.80 -5.62 27.35
CA PHE A 39 -15.89 -5.25 28.25
C PHE A 39 -17.15 -6.11 28.08
N LEU A 40 -17.42 -6.60 26.87
CA LEU A 40 -18.55 -7.49 26.60
C LEU A 40 -18.31 -8.93 27.09
N HIS A 41 -17.06 -9.40 27.01
CA HIS A 41 -16.72 -10.79 27.32
C HIS A 41 -16.18 -11.00 28.74
N SER A 42 -15.72 -9.94 29.40
CA SER A 42 -15.38 -9.97 30.83
C SER A 42 -16.66 -9.91 31.67
N LYS A 43 -16.83 -10.87 32.57
CA LYS A 43 -18.06 -11.00 33.38
C LYS A 43 -18.13 -10.01 34.55
N SER A 44 -17.09 -9.21 34.77
CA SER A 44 -16.84 -8.56 36.07
C SER A 44 -16.23 -7.16 35.99
N VAL A 45 -16.30 -6.49 34.83
CA VAL A 45 -15.75 -5.11 34.72
C VAL A 45 -16.88 -4.11 34.93
N ALA A 46 -16.87 -3.45 36.09
CA ALA A 46 -17.77 -2.33 36.37
C ALA A 46 -17.44 -1.16 35.43
N VAL A 47 -18.46 -0.37 35.06
CA VAL A 47 -18.31 0.75 34.11
C VAL A 47 -17.24 1.75 34.57
N ALA A 48 -17.18 2.02 35.88
CA ALA A 48 -16.21 2.94 36.48
C ALA A 48 -14.76 2.45 36.36
N ASP A 49 -14.52 1.14 36.29
CA ASP A 49 -13.16 0.60 36.26
C ASP A 49 -12.64 0.37 34.84
N ARG A 50 -13.51 0.46 33.82
CA ARG A 50 -13.21 0.09 32.42
C ARG A 50 -11.92 0.73 31.91
N THR A 51 -11.79 2.04 32.07
CA THR A 51 -10.63 2.80 31.61
C THR A 51 -9.34 2.33 32.28
N SER A 52 -9.38 2.10 33.59
CA SER A 52 -8.22 1.61 34.36
C SER A 52 -7.78 0.21 33.94
N PHE A 53 -8.74 -0.70 33.68
CA PHE A 53 -8.41 -2.07 33.24
C PHE A 53 -7.71 -2.11 31.89
N VAL A 54 -8.16 -1.30 30.93
CA VAL A 54 -7.57 -1.28 29.58
C VAL A 54 -6.28 -0.47 29.50
N ALA A 55 -6.11 0.52 30.38
CA ALA A 55 -4.86 1.27 30.47
C ALA A 55 -3.67 0.39 30.87
N ALA A 56 -3.91 -0.72 31.58
CA ALA A 56 -2.88 -1.72 31.86
C ALA A 56 -2.32 -2.40 30.59
N GLY A 57 -3.00 -2.27 29.45
CA GLY A 57 -2.56 -2.77 28.14
C GLY A 57 -1.68 -1.81 27.34
N PHE A 58 -1.40 -0.59 27.84
CA PHE A 58 -0.49 0.34 27.18
C PHE A 58 0.96 -0.13 27.32
N GLN A 59 1.70 -0.19 26.22
CA GLN A 59 3.13 -0.54 26.23
C GLN A 59 4.05 0.65 25.93
N ASP A 60 3.53 1.72 25.34
CA ASP A 60 4.33 2.91 25.07
C ASP A 60 4.63 3.66 26.38
N PRO A 61 5.92 3.93 26.72
CA PRO A 61 6.26 4.64 27.94
C PRO A 61 5.66 6.05 28.03
N LEU A 62 5.47 6.74 26.90
CA LEU A 62 4.86 8.07 26.89
C LEU A 62 3.37 7.99 27.23
N VAL A 63 2.67 7.04 26.64
CA VAL A 63 1.24 6.80 26.92
C VAL A 63 1.04 6.36 28.38
N LEU A 64 1.90 5.48 28.89
CA LEU A 64 1.87 5.06 30.30
C LEU A 64 2.17 6.21 31.27
N SER A 65 3.15 7.07 30.95
CA SER A 65 3.49 8.23 31.78
C SER A 65 2.34 9.23 31.82
N TRP A 66 1.72 9.51 30.68
CA TRP A 66 0.53 10.36 30.59
C TRP A 66 -0.61 9.78 31.42
N TRP A 67 -0.93 8.49 31.23
CA TRP A 67 -1.96 7.82 32.02
C TRP A 67 -1.69 7.92 33.53
N THR A 68 -0.47 7.61 33.97
CA THR A 68 -0.12 7.59 35.40
C THR A 68 -0.20 8.97 36.02
N THR A 69 0.25 10.00 35.30
CA THR A 69 0.22 11.40 35.76
C THR A 69 -1.21 11.92 35.89
N ASN A 70 -2.10 11.48 35.00
CA ASN A 70 -3.47 11.98 34.87
C ASN A 70 -4.53 10.96 35.34
N GLN A 71 -4.13 9.88 36.03
CA GLN A 71 -5.01 8.75 36.34
C GLN A 71 -6.28 9.16 37.10
N ALA A 72 -6.13 10.06 38.08
CA ALA A 72 -7.22 10.52 38.92
C ALA A 72 -8.33 11.24 38.12
N THR A 73 -7.97 11.97 37.06
CA THR A 73 -8.94 12.64 36.19
C THR A 73 -9.46 11.68 35.12
N LEU A 74 -8.56 10.97 34.43
CA LEU A 74 -8.90 10.11 33.29
C LEU A 74 -9.79 8.92 33.66
N SER A 75 -9.63 8.34 34.86
CA SER A 75 -10.45 7.22 35.32
C SER A 75 -11.92 7.59 35.60
N THR A 76 -12.21 8.86 35.81
CA THR A 76 -13.58 9.35 36.09
C THR A 76 -14.38 9.70 34.83
N LEU A 77 -13.70 9.79 33.69
CA LEU A 77 -14.32 10.18 32.43
C LEU A 77 -15.25 9.08 31.90
N VAL A 78 -16.33 9.49 31.25
CA VAL A 78 -17.09 8.59 30.40
C VAL A 78 -16.20 8.14 29.25
N TRP A 79 -16.38 6.90 28.79
CA TRP A 79 -15.54 6.29 27.75
C TRP A 79 -15.33 7.17 26.51
N THR A 80 -16.36 7.88 26.06
CA THR A 80 -16.26 8.80 24.92
C THR A 80 -15.34 9.98 25.17
N ASP A 81 -15.37 10.53 26.38
CA ASP A 81 -14.59 11.70 26.77
C ASP A 81 -13.13 11.28 26.99
N PHE A 82 -12.90 10.10 27.57
CA PHE A 82 -11.57 9.50 27.64
C PHE A 82 -10.93 9.31 26.25
N LEU A 83 -11.68 8.79 25.28
CA LEU A 83 -11.18 8.66 23.91
C LEU A 83 -10.91 10.02 23.25
N ALA A 84 -11.69 11.05 23.58
CA ALA A 84 -11.45 12.40 23.08
C ALA A 84 -10.13 12.97 23.63
N GLU A 85 -9.87 12.80 24.94
CA GLU A 85 -8.60 13.19 25.56
C GLU A 85 -7.41 12.41 24.98
N LEU A 86 -7.53 11.08 24.83
CA LEU A 86 -6.49 10.25 24.22
C LEU A 86 -6.15 10.70 22.79
N ARG A 87 -7.17 11.06 22.00
CA ARG A 87 -6.96 11.57 20.63
C ARG A 87 -6.34 12.96 20.63
N THR A 88 -6.73 13.82 21.57
CA THR A 88 -6.22 15.19 21.68
C THR A 88 -4.74 15.20 22.07
N GLU A 89 -4.32 14.29 22.95
CA GLU A 89 -2.93 14.22 23.40
C GLU A 89 -1.98 13.62 22.35
N PHE A 90 -2.40 12.54 21.67
CA PHE A 90 -1.47 11.72 20.88
C PHE A 90 -1.64 11.81 19.36
N LEU A 91 -2.74 12.38 18.86
CA LEU A 91 -2.92 12.59 17.41
C LEU A 91 -2.60 14.03 17.04
N ASP A 92 -2.15 14.25 15.81
CA ASP A 92 -1.90 15.61 15.29
C ASP A 92 -3.18 16.47 15.34
N ASP A 93 -3.07 17.77 15.64
CA ASP A 93 -4.18 18.73 15.76
C ASP A 93 -5.22 18.71 14.62
N ASN A 94 -4.83 18.24 13.43
CA ASN A 94 -5.66 18.19 12.22
C ASN A 94 -5.79 16.77 11.66
N TRP A 95 -5.66 15.73 12.50
CA TRP A 95 -5.80 14.34 12.07
C TRP A 95 -7.16 14.07 11.42
N ASP A 96 -8.23 14.64 11.97
CA ASP A 96 -9.61 14.49 11.50
C ASP A 96 -9.81 15.16 10.12
N ARG A 97 -9.27 16.36 9.92
CA ARG A 97 -9.24 17.07 8.64
C ARG A 97 -8.41 16.32 7.60
N THR A 98 -7.32 15.69 8.04
CA THR A 98 -6.47 14.88 7.16
C THR A 98 -7.22 13.66 6.65
N ILE A 99 -7.88 12.91 7.53
CA ILE A 99 -8.75 11.78 7.13
C ILE A 99 -9.89 12.27 6.24
N ARG A 100 -10.54 13.38 6.59
CA ARG A 100 -11.61 13.97 5.79
C ARG A 100 -11.13 14.33 4.39
N SER A 101 -9.97 14.98 4.26
CA SER A 101 -9.36 15.33 2.98
C SER A 101 -9.07 14.08 2.13
N GLN A 102 -8.51 13.03 2.75
CA GLN A 102 -8.29 11.75 2.08
C GLN A 102 -9.61 11.18 1.55
N MET A 103 -10.67 11.16 2.37
CA MET A 103 -11.99 10.69 1.97
C MET A 103 -12.56 11.50 0.80
N LEU A 104 -12.42 12.83 0.84
CA LEU A 104 -12.89 13.70 -0.23
C LEU A 104 -12.14 13.47 -1.55
N ALA A 105 -10.87 13.05 -1.49
CA ALA A 105 -10.04 12.70 -2.65
C ALA A 105 -10.32 11.29 -3.20
N MET A 106 -10.96 10.40 -2.43
CA MET A 106 -11.27 9.05 -2.91
C MET A 106 -12.23 9.10 -4.11
N ARG A 107 -11.99 8.23 -5.08
CA ARG A 107 -12.86 8.01 -6.24
C ARG A 107 -12.90 6.52 -6.55
N MET A 108 -14.06 6.04 -7.01
CA MET A 108 -14.17 4.69 -7.49
C MET A 108 -13.32 4.54 -8.76
N LYS A 109 -12.33 3.65 -8.72
CA LYS A 109 -11.43 3.43 -9.85
C LYS A 109 -12.18 2.81 -11.04
N PRO A 110 -11.77 3.08 -12.29
CA PRO A 110 -12.30 2.36 -13.45
C PRO A 110 -12.13 0.86 -13.29
N GLY A 111 -13.22 0.10 -13.44
CA GLY A 111 -13.24 -1.35 -13.22
C GLY A 111 -13.14 -1.80 -11.75
N GLY A 112 -13.16 -0.86 -10.79
CA GLY A 112 -13.26 -1.17 -9.37
C GLY A 112 -14.67 -1.59 -8.97
N ASN A 113 -14.78 -2.29 -7.84
CA ASN A 113 -16.05 -2.81 -7.34
C ASN A 113 -16.69 -1.87 -6.30
N PHE A 114 -17.99 -1.62 -6.45
CA PHE A 114 -18.75 -0.74 -5.57
C PHE A 114 -18.66 -1.15 -4.09
N ALA A 115 -18.80 -2.44 -3.77
CA ALA A 115 -18.80 -2.90 -2.38
C ALA A 115 -17.43 -2.68 -1.70
N SER A 116 -16.32 -2.92 -2.41
CA SER A 116 -14.98 -2.59 -1.90
C SER A 116 -14.80 -1.09 -1.67
N PHE A 117 -15.20 -0.26 -2.64
CA PHE A 117 -15.07 1.19 -2.53
C PHE A 117 -15.88 1.77 -1.36
N VAL A 118 -17.15 1.36 -1.22
CA VAL A 118 -17.99 1.81 -0.11
C VAL A 118 -17.44 1.33 1.23
N ARG A 119 -16.95 0.09 1.33
CA ARG A 119 -16.33 -0.40 2.56
C ARG A 119 -15.12 0.43 2.97
N ASP A 120 -14.23 0.74 2.03
CA ASP A 120 -13.04 1.55 2.31
C ASP A 120 -13.43 2.96 2.75
N PHE A 121 -14.47 3.53 2.13
CA PHE A 121 -15.03 4.84 2.51
C PHE A 121 -15.68 4.82 3.90
N GLU A 122 -16.52 3.81 4.19
CA GLU A 122 -17.14 3.61 5.51
C GLU A 122 -16.09 3.41 6.60
N THR A 123 -15.04 2.63 6.32
CA THR A 123 -13.93 2.37 7.26
C THR A 123 -13.18 3.65 7.62
N LYS A 124 -12.99 4.57 6.67
CA LYS A 124 -12.42 5.89 6.99
C LYS A 124 -13.41 6.77 7.74
N ASN A 125 -14.69 6.71 7.40
CA ASN A 125 -15.72 7.47 8.13
C ASN A 125 -15.76 7.05 9.61
N THR A 126 -15.62 5.76 9.92
CA THR A 126 -15.63 5.28 11.31
C THR A 126 -14.49 5.87 12.15
N LEU A 127 -13.35 6.21 11.55
CA LEU A 127 -12.25 6.89 12.26
C LEU A 127 -12.64 8.29 12.75
N LEU A 128 -13.61 8.93 12.08
CA LEU A 128 -14.11 10.26 12.43
C LEU A 128 -15.21 10.23 13.51
N THR A 129 -15.60 9.05 14.01
CA THR A 129 -16.67 8.93 15.01
C THR A 129 -16.35 9.75 16.27
N GLY A 130 -17.30 10.58 16.70
CA GLY A 130 -17.14 11.51 17.81
C GLY A 130 -16.60 12.88 17.40
N THR A 131 -16.30 13.11 16.11
CA THR A 131 -15.93 14.42 15.57
C THR A 131 -17.07 15.05 14.79
N ALA A 132 -17.04 16.37 14.60
CA ALA A 132 -17.98 17.09 13.75
C ALA A 132 -17.81 16.75 12.24
N LEU A 133 -16.70 16.11 11.85
CA LEU A 133 -16.40 15.75 10.46
C LEU A 133 -16.92 14.36 10.08
N HIS A 134 -17.55 13.63 10.99
CA HIS A 134 -18.20 12.35 10.72
C HIS A 134 -19.42 12.53 9.79
N PHE A 135 -19.48 11.76 8.70
CA PHE A 135 -20.65 11.77 7.83
C PHE A 135 -21.84 11.04 8.45
N THR A 136 -23.01 11.67 8.41
CA THR A 136 -24.30 11.03 8.66
C THR A 136 -24.68 10.09 7.51
N PRO A 137 -25.58 9.12 7.68
CA PRO A 137 -25.99 8.22 6.59
C PRO A 137 -26.50 8.93 5.33
N SER A 138 -27.14 10.10 5.46
CA SER A 138 -27.59 10.90 4.33
C SER A 138 -26.42 11.56 3.60
N SER A 139 -25.59 12.33 4.31
CA SER A 139 -24.43 12.99 3.72
C SER A 139 -23.41 11.97 3.16
N LEU A 140 -23.26 10.82 3.81
CA LEU A 140 -22.43 9.70 3.34
C LEU A 140 -22.92 9.18 1.98
N ARG A 141 -24.25 9.07 1.78
CA ARG A 141 -24.83 8.68 0.49
C ARG A 141 -24.49 9.69 -0.60
N ASP A 142 -24.70 10.98 -0.32
CA ASP A 142 -24.49 12.05 -1.30
C ASP A 142 -23.02 12.06 -1.74
N GLU A 143 -22.11 11.93 -0.78
CA GLU A 143 -20.68 11.98 -1.02
C GLU A 143 -20.17 10.70 -1.69
N LEU A 144 -20.71 9.53 -1.36
CA LEU A 144 -20.42 8.31 -2.12
C LEU A 144 -20.90 8.44 -3.56
N THR A 145 -22.13 8.93 -3.79
CA THR A 145 -22.73 9.10 -5.12
C THR A 145 -21.91 10.03 -6.00
N ALA A 146 -21.38 11.12 -5.45
CA ALA A 146 -20.50 12.05 -6.14
C ALA A 146 -19.15 11.42 -6.58
N ARG A 147 -18.77 10.26 -6.03
CA ARG A 147 -17.46 9.60 -6.21
C ARG A 147 -17.54 8.25 -6.91
N LEU A 148 -18.72 7.81 -7.31
CA LEU A 148 -18.91 6.60 -8.10
C LEU A 148 -18.36 6.78 -9.52
N SER A 149 -18.26 5.68 -10.27
CA SER A 149 -18.08 5.78 -11.71
C SER A 149 -19.27 6.49 -12.34
N GLU A 150 -19.04 7.16 -13.47
CA GLU A 150 -20.07 7.87 -14.24
C GLU A 150 -21.33 7.03 -14.47
N GLN A 151 -21.14 5.75 -14.78
CA GLN A 151 -22.22 4.81 -15.05
C GLN A 151 -23.07 4.49 -13.80
N LEU A 152 -22.44 4.17 -12.67
CA LEU A 152 -23.18 3.94 -11.42
C LEU A 152 -23.81 5.24 -10.92
N GLN A 153 -23.15 6.37 -11.12
CA GLN A 153 -23.69 7.67 -10.80
C GLN A 153 -24.96 7.97 -11.62
N ALA A 154 -24.97 7.68 -12.91
CA ALA A 154 -26.18 7.79 -13.74
C ALA A 154 -27.32 6.91 -13.21
N HIS A 155 -27.03 5.67 -12.82
CA HIS A 155 -28.03 4.80 -12.18
C HIS A 155 -28.52 5.37 -10.84
N ALA A 156 -27.63 5.96 -10.04
CA ALA A 156 -27.97 6.55 -8.75
C ALA A 156 -28.97 7.73 -8.87
N TYR A 157 -28.99 8.41 -10.02
CA TYR A 157 -29.92 9.50 -10.34
C TYR A 157 -31.23 9.05 -11.01
N THR A 158 -31.48 7.74 -11.13
CA THR A 158 -32.78 7.26 -11.58
C THR A 158 -33.85 7.46 -10.51
N ASP A 159 -35.10 7.74 -10.92
CA ASP A 159 -36.21 7.97 -9.98
C ASP A 159 -36.41 6.82 -8.98
N THR A 160 -36.17 5.59 -9.43
CA THR A 160 -36.28 4.38 -8.60
C THR A 160 -35.26 4.37 -7.47
N VAL A 161 -34.02 4.80 -7.73
CA VAL A 161 -32.95 4.84 -6.73
C VAL A 161 -33.06 6.09 -5.85
N LEU A 162 -33.46 7.23 -6.41
CA LEU A 162 -33.72 8.46 -5.67
C LEU A 162 -34.83 8.27 -4.62
N ALA A 163 -35.87 7.50 -4.93
CA ALA A 163 -36.94 7.17 -3.99
C ALA A 163 -36.50 6.34 -2.77
N ILE A 164 -35.33 5.68 -2.82
CA ILE A 164 -34.83 4.88 -1.70
C ILE A 164 -34.26 5.81 -0.62
N THR A 165 -34.97 6.02 0.48
CA THR A 165 -34.49 6.90 1.57
C THR A 165 -33.48 6.24 2.50
N SER A 166 -33.59 4.92 2.69
CA SER A 166 -32.72 4.17 3.59
C SER A 166 -31.35 3.93 2.97
N TYR A 167 -30.28 4.41 3.62
CA TYR A 167 -28.90 4.20 3.20
C TYR A 167 -28.57 2.72 2.97
N SER A 168 -28.98 1.82 3.87
CA SER A 168 -28.71 0.38 3.73
C SER A 168 -29.43 -0.24 2.54
N LYS A 169 -30.65 0.21 2.23
CA LYS A 169 -31.39 -0.24 1.04
C LYS A 169 -30.75 0.30 -0.24
N TRP A 170 -30.37 1.58 -0.24
CA TRP A 170 -29.67 2.22 -1.36
C TRP A 170 -28.34 1.51 -1.66
N LYS A 171 -27.52 1.23 -0.63
CA LYS A 171 -26.25 0.52 -0.78
C LYS A 171 -26.44 -0.86 -1.42
N LYS A 172 -27.49 -1.60 -1.02
CA LYS A 172 -27.81 -2.91 -1.62
C LYS A 172 -28.23 -2.79 -3.08
N ALA A 173 -29.06 -1.82 -3.43
CA ALA A 173 -29.49 -1.58 -4.81
C ALA A 173 -28.30 -1.25 -5.72
N MET A 174 -27.44 -0.31 -5.29
CA MET A 174 -26.23 0.05 -6.02
C MET A 174 -25.25 -1.11 -6.19
N ALA A 175 -25.06 -1.92 -5.14
CA ALA A 175 -24.18 -3.10 -5.21
C ALA A 175 -24.72 -4.19 -6.15
N GLN A 176 -26.04 -4.38 -6.19
CA GLN A 176 -26.68 -5.30 -7.13
C GLN A 176 -26.48 -4.85 -8.57
N GLU A 177 -26.70 -3.56 -8.83
CA GLU A 177 -26.51 -2.98 -10.15
C GLU A 177 -25.05 -3.15 -10.60
N ASP A 178 -24.06 -2.73 -9.79
CA ASP A 178 -22.63 -2.88 -10.08
C ASP A 178 -22.25 -4.32 -10.46
N ARG A 179 -22.82 -5.30 -9.76
CA ARG A 179 -22.60 -6.73 -10.03
C ARG A 179 -23.18 -7.14 -11.39
N LEU A 180 -24.39 -6.70 -11.72
CA LEU A 180 -25.02 -7.01 -13.02
C LEU A 180 -24.19 -6.45 -14.18
N TRP A 181 -23.72 -5.21 -14.04
CA TRP A 181 -22.86 -4.59 -15.05
C TRP A 181 -21.51 -5.26 -15.19
N THR A 182 -20.85 -5.57 -14.07
CA THR A 182 -19.58 -6.30 -14.09
C THR A 182 -19.75 -7.62 -14.82
N THR A 183 -20.82 -8.37 -14.51
CA THR A 183 -21.13 -9.65 -15.17
C THR A 183 -21.35 -9.47 -16.68
N LYS A 184 -22.11 -8.44 -17.08
CA LYS A 184 -22.38 -8.17 -18.49
C LYS A 184 -21.10 -7.80 -19.25
N ARG A 185 -20.28 -6.90 -18.69
CA ARG A 185 -19.02 -6.47 -19.29
C ARG A 185 -18.04 -7.65 -19.41
N ASP A 186 -17.95 -8.48 -18.38
CA ASP A 186 -17.06 -9.65 -18.40
C ASP A 186 -17.52 -10.66 -19.46
N ALA A 187 -18.84 -10.84 -19.64
CA ALA A 187 -19.40 -11.65 -20.74
C ALA A 187 -19.07 -11.07 -22.12
N GLU A 188 -19.21 -9.75 -22.32
CA GLU A 188 -18.85 -9.06 -23.57
C GLU A 188 -17.35 -9.17 -23.88
N VAL A 189 -16.47 -9.06 -22.87
CA VAL A 189 -15.03 -9.27 -23.02
C VAL A 189 -14.72 -10.70 -23.46
N VAL A 190 -15.37 -11.69 -22.84
CA VAL A 190 -15.24 -13.10 -23.25
C VAL A 190 -15.71 -13.28 -24.69
N GLU A 191 -16.87 -12.75 -25.07
CA GLU A 191 -17.40 -12.83 -26.42
C GLU A 191 -16.44 -12.21 -27.45
N LEU A 192 -15.99 -10.98 -27.21
CA LEU A 192 -15.01 -10.30 -28.08
C LEU A 192 -13.70 -11.07 -28.19
N SER A 193 -13.19 -11.61 -27.08
CA SER A 193 -11.98 -12.43 -27.10
C SER A 193 -12.17 -13.72 -27.93
N THR A 194 -13.34 -14.34 -27.87
CA THR A 194 -13.64 -15.55 -28.64
C THR A 194 -13.76 -15.24 -30.14
N LEU A 195 -14.37 -14.10 -30.51
CA LEU A 195 -14.46 -13.65 -31.89
C LEU A 195 -13.07 -13.32 -32.46
N HIS A 196 -12.23 -12.61 -31.71
CA HIS A 196 -10.85 -12.35 -32.10
C HIS A 196 -10.04 -13.64 -32.30
N ALA A 197 -10.18 -14.62 -31.40
CA ALA A 197 -9.52 -15.91 -31.54
C ALA A 197 -10.00 -16.69 -32.78
N ARG A 198 -11.29 -16.59 -33.15
CA ARG A 198 -11.84 -17.18 -34.38
C ARG A 198 -11.29 -16.52 -35.63
N LEU A 199 -11.25 -15.18 -35.68
CA LEU A 199 -10.70 -14.43 -36.81
C LEU A 199 -9.20 -14.69 -37.01
N ALA A 200 -8.44 -14.76 -35.92
CA ALA A 200 -7.02 -15.11 -35.97
C ALA A 200 -6.79 -16.50 -36.61
N LYS A 201 -7.63 -17.49 -36.31
CA LYS A 201 -7.56 -18.83 -36.92
C LYS A 201 -7.88 -18.82 -38.42
N LEU A 202 -8.81 -17.98 -38.88
CA LEU A 202 -9.16 -17.84 -40.29
C LEU A 202 -8.05 -17.14 -41.11
N SER A 203 -7.27 -16.25 -40.47
CA SER A 203 -6.18 -15.52 -41.13
C SER A 203 -4.95 -16.38 -41.47
N VAL A 204 -4.78 -17.57 -40.87
CA VAL A 204 -3.61 -18.44 -41.08
C VAL A 204 -3.72 -19.25 -42.39
N GLY A 205 -4.86 -19.21 -43.08
CA GLY A 205 -5.13 -20.00 -44.30
C GLY A 205 -4.72 -19.37 -45.64
N VAL A 206 -4.30 -18.09 -45.68
CA VAL A 206 -3.97 -17.43 -46.96
C VAL A 206 -2.49 -17.66 -47.30
N LYS A 207 -2.23 -18.71 -48.10
CA LYS A 207 -0.96 -18.82 -48.83
C LYS A 207 -0.85 -17.60 -49.77
N PRO A 208 0.27 -16.85 -49.77
CA PRO A 208 0.42 -15.75 -50.71
C PRO A 208 0.40 -16.30 -52.15
N ALA A 209 -0.53 -15.80 -52.96
CA ALA A 209 -0.60 -16.14 -54.38
C ALA A 209 0.65 -15.60 -55.11
N PRO A 210 1.22 -16.34 -56.07
CA PRO A 210 2.36 -15.86 -56.84
C PRO A 210 1.90 -14.74 -57.78
N THR A 211 2.30 -13.50 -57.49
CA THR A 211 2.05 -12.36 -58.39
C THR A 211 2.90 -12.51 -59.65
N GLY A 212 2.25 -12.78 -60.78
CA GLY A 212 2.86 -12.71 -62.11
C GLY A 212 3.22 -11.27 -62.53
N PRO A 213 4.17 -11.09 -63.47
CA PRO A 213 4.68 -9.77 -63.83
C PRO A 213 3.71 -9.03 -64.77
N ARG A 214 3.46 -7.74 -64.48
CA ARG A 214 2.70 -6.82 -65.34
C ARG A 214 3.66 -5.72 -65.86
N PRO A 215 3.59 -5.30 -67.13
CA PRO A 215 4.56 -4.37 -67.70
C PRO A 215 4.23 -2.91 -67.35
N SER A 216 5.27 -2.14 -67.04
CA SER A 216 5.20 -0.70 -66.77
C SER A 216 5.34 0.10 -68.06
N SER A 217 4.39 0.99 -68.35
CA SER A 217 4.61 2.12 -69.27
C SER A 217 5.12 3.32 -68.47
N ALA A 218 6.27 3.83 -68.91
CA ALA A 218 6.95 4.99 -68.36
C ALA A 218 6.42 6.30 -68.97
N ALA A 219 6.35 7.36 -68.16
CA ALA A 219 6.91 8.68 -68.47
C ALA A 219 6.51 9.72 -67.41
N ALA A 220 7.49 10.21 -66.63
CA ALA A 220 7.71 11.65 -66.42
C ALA A 220 9.02 11.89 -65.63
N THR A 221 9.68 12.98 -66.03
CA THR A 221 11.08 13.45 -65.88
C THR A 221 11.47 14.00 -64.49
N PRO A 222 12.73 14.44 -64.24
CA PRO A 222 13.49 14.01 -63.06
C PRO A 222 13.81 15.14 -62.07
N THR A 223 13.86 14.82 -60.78
CA THR A 223 14.65 15.53 -59.76
C THR A 223 14.60 14.74 -58.45
N GLY A 224 15.77 14.38 -57.92
CA GLY A 224 15.90 13.76 -56.60
C GLY A 224 16.56 12.38 -56.65
N GLU A 225 17.73 12.30 -56.02
CA GLU A 225 18.59 11.12 -55.88
C GLU A 225 17.82 9.81 -55.62
N LEU A 226 18.15 8.78 -56.41
CA LEU A 226 17.64 7.42 -56.30
C LEU A 226 17.88 6.86 -54.90
N ARG A 227 16.91 7.02 -53.98
CA ARG A 227 16.91 6.35 -52.69
C ARG A 227 16.54 4.89 -52.92
N THR A 228 17.55 4.04 -53.02
CA THR A 228 17.36 2.58 -52.92
C THR A 228 16.51 2.26 -51.68
N PRO A 229 15.43 1.47 -51.82
CA PRO A 229 14.61 1.04 -50.70
C PRO A 229 15.49 0.28 -49.70
N ILE A 230 15.45 0.67 -48.43
CA ILE A 230 16.17 -0.06 -47.37
C ILE A 230 15.38 -1.35 -47.10
N PRO A 231 15.98 -2.54 -47.25
CA PRO A 231 15.30 -3.82 -46.99
C PRO A 231 14.78 -3.90 -45.56
N THR A 232 13.65 -4.58 -45.34
CA THR A 232 13.11 -4.86 -44.00
C THR A 232 14.12 -5.65 -43.18
N LEU A 233 14.26 -5.33 -41.88
CA LEU A 233 15.11 -6.08 -40.96
C LEU A 233 14.68 -7.55 -40.89
N THR A 234 15.61 -8.45 -41.20
CA THR A 234 15.41 -9.90 -41.02
C THR A 234 15.36 -10.25 -39.52
N ASP A 235 14.80 -11.41 -39.18
CA ASP A 235 14.72 -11.84 -37.79
C ASP A 235 16.11 -12.04 -37.14
N SER A 236 17.10 -12.45 -37.94
CA SER A 236 18.50 -12.54 -37.50
C SER A 236 19.11 -11.18 -37.16
N GLU A 237 18.84 -10.14 -37.97
CA GLU A 237 19.32 -8.78 -37.68
C GLU A 237 18.61 -8.17 -36.47
N ARG A 238 17.31 -8.48 -36.27
CA ARG A 238 16.57 -8.06 -35.07
C ARG A 238 17.11 -8.70 -33.80
N ALA A 239 17.47 -9.99 -33.86
CA ALA A 239 18.09 -10.69 -32.75
C ALA A 239 19.45 -10.07 -32.40
N LEU A 240 20.31 -9.82 -33.40
CA LEU A 240 21.61 -9.16 -33.21
C LEU A 240 21.48 -7.76 -32.59
N LEU A 241 20.55 -6.94 -33.08
CA LEU A 241 20.30 -5.61 -32.49
C LEU A 241 19.75 -5.70 -31.07
N LYS A 242 18.91 -6.69 -30.76
CA LYS A 242 18.39 -6.91 -29.40
C LYS A 242 19.52 -7.27 -28.43
N GLU A 243 20.39 -8.20 -28.84
CA GLU A 243 21.49 -8.72 -28.02
C GLU A 243 22.56 -7.65 -27.74
N HIS A 244 22.89 -6.82 -28.74
CA HIS A 244 23.93 -5.79 -28.65
C HIS A 244 23.38 -4.37 -28.40
N LYS A 245 22.23 -4.26 -27.70
CA LYS A 245 21.57 -2.99 -27.30
C LYS A 245 21.52 -1.96 -28.44
N GLY A 246 21.22 -2.42 -29.64
CA GLY A 246 21.17 -1.64 -30.88
C GLY A 246 19.78 -1.07 -31.17
N CYS A 247 19.75 -0.04 -32.01
CA CYS A 247 18.50 0.62 -32.40
C CYS A 247 17.93 0.02 -33.69
N TYR A 248 16.65 -0.37 -33.66
CA TYR A 248 15.95 -0.93 -34.82
C TYR A 248 15.68 0.07 -35.96
N LYS A 249 15.79 1.39 -35.71
CA LYS A 249 15.53 2.43 -36.73
C LYS A 249 16.79 2.79 -37.49
N CYS A 250 17.86 3.21 -36.79
CA CYS A 250 19.15 3.55 -37.42
C CYS A 250 20.07 2.34 -37.63
N ARG A 251 19.71 1.16 -37.11
CA ARG A 251 20.43 -0.12 -37.26
C ARG A 251 21.88 -0.11 -36.74
N ARG A 252 22.16 0.75 -35.75
CA ARG A 252 23.46 0.81 -35.06
C ARG A 252 23.45 0.01 -33.76
N PHE A 253 24.52 -0.72 -33.50
CA PHE A 253 24.77 -1.39 -32.22
C PHE A 253 25.15 -0.38 -31.13
N TYR A 254 24.75 -0.64 -29.89
CA TYR A 254 25.07 0.18 -28.70
C TYR A 254 24.76 1.68 -28.85
N ALA A 255 23.67 2.03 -29.55
CA ALA A 255 23.35 3.41 -29.92
C ALA A 255 22.84 4.27 -28.75
N GLY A 256 22.62 3.68 -27.57
CA GLY A 256 22.12 4.37 -26.38
C GLY A 256 20.63 4.77 -26.44
N HIS A 257 19.93 4.43 -27.53
CA HIS A 257 18.52 4.76 -27.75
C HIS A 257 17.78 3.61 -28.46
N MET A 258 16.45 3.59 -28.32
CA MET A 258 15.57 2.64 -29.01
C MET A 258 14.79 3.32 -30.16
N ARG A 259 13.96 2.54 -30.88
CA ARG A 259 13.21 2.99 -32.06
C ARG A 259 12.41 4.29 -31.83
N SER A 260 11.86 4.46 -30.63
CA SER A 260 11.07 5.64 -30.20
C SER A 260 11.89 6.92 -30.27
N ASP A 261 13.14 6.87 -29.82
CA ASP A 261 13.95 8.06 -29.52
C ASP A 261 15.10 8.22 -30.54
N CYS A 262 14.93 7.64 -31.73
CA CYS A 262 15.97 7.60 -32.74
C CYS A 262 15.82 8.74 -33.78
N PRO A 263 16.77 9.69 -33.83
CA PRO A 263 16.76 10.78 -34.80
C PRO A 263 17.30 10.37 -36.19
N ASP A 264 18.09 9.30 -36.25
CA ASP A 264 18.88 8.90 -37.43
C ASP A 264 18.23 7.81 -38.29
N TRP A 265 18.62 7.78 -39.57
CA TRP A 265 18.28 6.73 -40.54
C TRP A 265 19.54 5.94 -40.92
N PRO A 266 19.43 4.66 -41.33
CA PRO A 266 20.60 3.86 -41.67
C PRO A 266 21.26 4.39 -42.94
N ALA A 267 22.59 4.26 -43.02
CA ALA A 267 23.38 4.67 -44.18
C ALA A 267 22.95 3.91 -45.44
N ARG A 268 23.04 4.58 -46.61
CA ARG A 268 22.75 3.99 -47.93
C ARG A 268 24.05 3.91 -48.75
N PRO A 269 24.30 2.82 -49.49
CA PRO A 269 23.49 1.60 -49.61
C PRO A 269 23.49 0.77 -48.31
N TYR A 270 22.39 0.06 -48.04
CA TYR A 270 22.23 -0.71 -46.81
C TYR A 270 23.19 -1.91 -46.79
N LYS A 271 24.07 -1.97 -45.78
CA LYS A 271 24.88 -3.14 -45.45
C LYS A 271 24.14 -4.00 -44.42
N THR A 272 24.02 -5.29 -44.68
CA THR A 272 23.42 -6.25 -43.74
C THR A 272 24.24 -6.32 -42.45
N LEU A 273 23.56 -6.45 -41.32
CA LEU A 273 24.24 -6.52 -40.02
C LEU A 273 24.77 -7.92 -39.76
N THR A 274 26.05 -8.01 -39.40
CA THR A 274 26.69 -9.29 -39.05
C THR A 274 27.19 -9.27 -37.60
N ALA A 275 27.40 -10.46 -37.02
CA ALA A 275 28.01 -10.60 -35.70
C ALA A 275 29.42 -9.97 -35.63
N ALA A 276 30.16 -9.96 -36.74
CA ALA A 276 31.47 -9.30 -36.82
C ALA A 276 31.35 -7.77 -36.67
N ASP A 277 30.31 -7.14 -37.23
CA ASP A 277 30.06 -5.71 -37.08
C ASP A 277 29.66 -5.34 -35.63
N ALA A 278 28.97 -6.24 -34.92
CA ALA A 278 28.63 -6.05 -33.51
C ALA A 278 29.88 -6.08 -32.60
N ILE A 279 30.81 -7.01 -32.86
CA ILE A 279 32.09 -7.11 -32.15
C ILE A 279 32.98 -5.89 -32.47
N ALA A 280 32.99 -5.44 -33.72
CA ALA A 280 33.73 -4.23 -34.11
C ALA A 280 33.19 -2.97 -33.40
N ALA A 281 31.85 -2.83 -33.34
CA ALA A 281 31.21 -1.72 -32.62
C ALA A 281 31.48 -1.77 -31.11
N GLN A 282 31.54 -2.96 -30.50
CA GLN A 282 31.89 -3.12 -29.09
C GLN A 282 33.35 -2.72 -28.80
N LYS A 283 34.29 -3.07 -29.70
CA LYS A 283 35.70 -2.67 -29.58
C LYS A 283 35.89 -1.16 -29.72
N ALA A 284 35.09 -0.51 -30.56
CA ALA A 284 35.12 0.95 -30.75
C ALA A 284 34.56 1.75 -29.55
N GLN A 285 33.80 1.11 -28.64
CA GLN A 285 33.31 1.77 -27.42
C GLN A 285 34.27 1.71 -26.23
N LYS A 286 35.42 1.02 -26.33
CA LYS A 286 36.46 1.10 -25.29
C LYS A 286 37.24 2.41 -25.46
N PRO A 287 37.23 3.33 -24.48
CA PRO A 287 38.01 4.55 -24.58
C PRO A 287 39.51 4.23 -24.59
N ALA A 288 40.26 4.86 -25.51
CA ALA A 288 41.71 4.91 -25.46
C ALA A 288 42.17 5.68 -24.21
N PRO A 289 43.31 5.34 -23.57
CA PRO A 289 43.79 6.05 -22.40
C PRO A 289 44.31 7.43 -22.81
N THR A 290 43.54 8.48 -22.54
CA THR A 290 43.99 9.86 -22.74
C THR A 290 44.82 10.34 -21.55
N PHE A 291 46.09 10.58 -21.86
CA PHE A 291 47.06 11.31 -21.02
C PHE A 291 46.54 12.68 -20.59
N GLY A 292 46.63 12.94 -19.28
CA GLY A 292 47.09 14.20 -18.69
C GLY A 292 46.22 15.46 -18.83
N LYS A 293 45.63 15.88 -17.70
CA LYS A 293 45.78 17.22 -17.14
C LYS A 293 45.38 17.21 -15.66
N LYS A 294 46.35 17.49 -14.78
CA LYS A 294 46.15 17.71 -13.34
C LYS A 294 45.29 18.97 -13.11
N PRO A 295 44.57 19.03 -11.98
CA PRO A 295 44.90 20.13 -11.08
C PRO A 295 44.98 19.73 -9.59
N ALA A 296 45.90 20.44 -8.92
CA ALA A 296 45.93 20.89 -7.55
C ALA A 296 45.60 19.93 -6.38
N THR A 297 46.68 19.59 -5.68
CA THR A 297 46.83 19.10 -4.32
C THR A 297 45.98 19.85 -3.28
N VAL A 298 45.20 19.11 -2.48
CA VAL A 298 44.87 19.47 -1.09
C VAL A 298 44.94 18.17 -0.27
N ALA A 299 45.70 18.22 0.83
CA ALA A 299 46.09 17.08 1.64
C ALA A 299 44.98 16.59 2.58
N ALA A 300 44.83 15.27 2.72
CA ALA A 300 44.23 14.65 3.91
C ALA A 300 44.72 13.19 4.07
N VAL A 301 45.59 13.02 5.06
CA VAL A 301 45.70 11.92 6.04
C VAL A 301 45.43 10.48 5.57
N SER A 302 46.50 9.68 5.57
CA SER A 302 46.48 8.22 5.51
C SER A 302 45.90 7.60 6.78
N THR A 303 45.07 6.58 6.64
CA THR A 303 45.07 5.45 7.58
C THR A 303 44.84 4.16 6.81
N THR A 304 45.77 3.24 7.01
CA THR A 304 45.95 1.96 6.35
C THR A 304 44.93 0.93 6.85
N THR A 305 44.30 0.20 5.93
CA THR A 305 43.75 -1.14 6.20
C THR A 305 44.37 -2.11 5.19
N PRO A 306 45.03 -3.19 5.62
CA PRO A 306 45.35 -4.29 4.73
C PRO A 306 44.15 -5.23 4.59
N ASP A 307 43.86 -5.60 3.34
CA ASP A 307 43.03 -6.73 2.96
C ASP A 307 43.63 -8.05 3.47
N VAL A 308 42.77 -8.93 4.00
CA VAL A 308 42.97 -10.38 3.97
C VAL A 308 41.66 -11.01 3.51
N ASP A 309 41.80 -11.79 2.46
CA ASP A 309 40.82 -12.55 1.69
C ASP A 309 40.44 -13.89 2.41
N PRO A 310 39.65 -14.81 1.83
CA PRO A 310 38.40 -15.35 2.40
C PRO A 310 38.49 -16.79 2.95
N ASP A 311 37.31 -17.36 3.24
CA ASP A 311 36.95 -18.75 3.64
C ASP A 311 36.81 -19.04 5.15
N SER A 312 35.56 -19.25 5.57
CA SER A 312 35.16 -20.40 6.42
C SER A 312 33.63 -20.46 6.51
N ASP A 313 33.05 -21.52 5.96
CA ASP A 313 31.70 -21.98 6.31
C ASP A 313 31.71 -22.41 7.78
N ASP A 314 30.78 -21.92 8.60
CA ASP A 314 30.46 -22.57 9.88
C ASP A 314 28.99 -22.41 10.26
N ASP A 315 28.39 -23.58 10.44
CA ASP A 315 27.08 -23.93 10.96
C ASP A 315 27.02 -23.65 12.46
N LEU A 316 26.09 -22.82 12.94
CA LEU A 316 25.82 -22.67 14.36
C LEU A 316 24.32 -22.67 14.68
N SER A 317 23.93 -23.84 15.19
CA SER A 317 22.70 -24.16 15.90
C SER A 317 22.42 -23.21 17.07
N PHE A 318 21.19 -22.69 17.12
CA PHE A 318 20.65 -21.98 18.28
C PHE A 318 20.32 -22.96 19.42
N GLN A 319 20.87 -22.70 20.62
CA GLN A 319 20.28 -23.17 21.88
C GLN A 319 19.90 -21.97 22.77
N PRO A 320 18.74 -22.02 23.46
CA PRO A 320 18.27 -20.93 24.30
C PRO A 320 18.90 -20.96 25.70
N VAL A 321 19.27 -19.78 26.19
CA VAL A 321 19.77 -19.53 27.55
C VAL A 321 18.59 -19.25 28.50
N PRO A 322 18.48 -19.87 29.68
CA PRO A 322 17.45 -19.52 30.66
C PRO A 322 17.85 -18.30 31.50
N ILE A 323 16.94 -17.33 31.63
CA ILE A 323 17.08 -16.16 32.51
C ILE A 323 16.58 -16.51 33.91
N ALA A 324 17.48 -16.44 34.90
CA ALA A 324 17.18 -16.65 36.31
C ALA A 324 16.54 -15.39 36.94
N ALA A 325 15.49 -15.61 37.73
CA ALA A 325 14.83 -14.62 38.56
C ALA A 325 15.65 -14.32 39.83
N VAL A 326 15.79 -13.04 40.18
CA VAL A 326 16.29 -12.62 41.51
C VAL A 326 15.09 -12.14 42.33
N TYR A 327 14.67 -12.99 43.27
CA TYR A 327 13.85 -12.62 44.41
C TYR A 327 14.77 -12.00 45.48
N ALA A 328 14.48 -10.77 45.92
CA ALA A 328 15.03 -10.24 47.15
C ALA A 328 14.03 -10.49 48.29
N SER A 329 14.40 -11.42 49.17
CA SER A 329 13.72 -11.73 50.42
C SER A 329 13.91 -10.59 51.42
N PHE A 330 12.81 -10.12 52.03
CA PHE A 330 12.85 -9.40 53.31
C PHE A 330 11.98 -10.19 54.30
N VAL A 331 12.65 -10.78 55.30
CA VAL A 331 12.09 -11.44 56.50
C VAL A 331 12.95 -10.90 57.63
N GLY A 332 12.50 -10.52 58.81
CA GLY A 332 11.19 -10.48 59.47
C GLY A 332 11.40 -9.70 60.78
N ALA A 333 10.35 -9.05 61.27
CA ALA A 333 9.64 -9.43 62.50
C ALA A 333 10.29 -8.98 63.83
N LEU A 334 9.61 -8.06 64.51
CA LEU A 334 9.26 -8.18 65.93
C LEU A 334 7.89 -7.51 66.13
N GLY A 335 6.93 -8.31 66.59
CA GLY A 335 5.57 -7.89 66.92
C GLY A 335 5.40 -7.54 68.39
N THR A 336 4.20 -7.06 68.73
CA THR A 336 3.39 -7.25 69.96
C THR A 336 2.15 -6.36 69.77
N ASP A 337 0.93 -6.94 69.72
CA ASP A 337 0.02 -7.12 70.88
C ASP A 337 -0.80 -5.81 71.11
N THR A 338 -2.14 -5.73 71.24
CA THR A 338 -3.22 -6.70 71.47
C THR A 338 -4.57 -5.99 71.27
N ASP A 339 -5.52 -6.73 70.70
CA ASP A 339 -6.98 -6.83 70.95
C ASP A 339 -7.87 -5.60 71.24
N ASP A 340 -8.64 -5.26 70.20
CA ASP A 340 -10.11 -5.21 70.13
C ASP A 340 -10.89 -5.03 71.44
N THR A 341 -11.39 -3.81 71.59
CA THR A 341 -12.54 -3.45 72.42
C THR A 341 -13.80 -3.74 71.59
N TRP A 342 -14.81 -4.41 72.16
CA TRP A 342 -16.26 -4.18 71.95
C TRP A 342 -17.04 -5.25 72.73
N ASP A 343 -17.36 -4.93 74.00
CA ASP A 343 -18.41 -5.61 74.76
C ASP A 343 -19.74 -4.89 74.49
N SER A 344 -20.74 -5.64 74.05
CA SER A 344 -22.14 -5.21 73.99
C SER A 344 -22.93 -6.11 74.92
N ASP A 345 -22.94 -5.74 76.20
CA ASP A 345 -23.84 -6.34 77.18
C ASP A 345 -25.26 -5.81 76.93
N SER A 346 -26.14 -6.74 76.58
CA SER A 346 -27.58 -6.55 76.56
C SER A 346 -28.11 -7.35 77.74
N ASP A 347 -28.54 -6.67 78.80
CA ASP A 347 -29.36 -7.31 79.83
C ASP A 347 -30.40 -6.32 80.39
N GLU A 348 -31.49 -6.96 80.77
CA GLU A 348 -32.88 -6.53 80.92
C GLU A 348 -33.23 -6.25 82.40
N PHE A 349 -34.41 -5.65 82.65
CA PHE A 349 -35.08 -5.39 83.96
C PHE A 349 -34.55 -4.21 84.79
N ASP A 350 -35.36 -3.30 85.36
CA ASP A 350 -36.79 -3.28 85.75
C ASP A 350 -37.32 -1.83 85.63
#